data_AF-A0A9P9YQH9-F1
#
_entry.id   AF-A0A9P9YQH9-F1
#
_cell.length_a   1.000
_cell.length_b   1.000
_cell.length_c   1.000
_cell.angle_alpha   90.00
_cell.angle_beta   90.00
_cell.angle_gamma   90.00
#
_symmetry.space_group_name_H-M   'P 1'
#
loop_
_entity.id
_entity.type
_entity.pdbx_description
1 polymer ?
#
loop_
_entity_poly.entity_id
_entity_poly.type
_entity_poly.pdbx_seq_one_letter_code
_entity_poly.pdbx_strand_id
1 'polypeptide(L)'
;MELGSWSNGARLLLHLSAAGHLGYAVYYDYRYAQLPKLAVTLRLETPLWGKFKYITFLGGLVQCGYYALALAYDLFRVRSLRNLRDYILATFVVPLALTVSLTFWTLYAIDRNAVYPDLLDLIYPRWLNHATHTFVVVYALAELGSTRHRYPERSRGFAGLAAFMAGYLVWIHYIWFRTGIWVYPFLGGIDWYLRVLFFALIMVLGFVYYLLGEHVNRIGGDLSIRSEMERCSWANGARLLLHLFAAINLAKAVYHDYRYAQLPELAVTLRLEPPLWGMFKYITFLGGLLQSGYYALALTHDLWRLPSLRNLRDYILATFVVPLALTASLTFWSLYAIDRNAIYPGLLDSIYPGWLNHVLHSYIAVYALIEFVSTRHRYPDRSRGFVGLAAFMAGYLVWNYYFWFRTAIWVYPFLGGTDWYIQVLYFALIIVVAFVYYLVGEHVNRVLWVKTTGDMA
;
A
#
# COMPACT_ATOMS: atom_id res chain seq x y z
N MET A 1 -26.92 -8.37 17.50
CA MET A 1 -26.05 -9.40 16.92
C MET A 1 -25.39 -8.77 15.70
N GLU A 2 -24.10 -8.42 15.78
CA GLU A 2 -23.38 -7.61 14.79
C GLU A 2 -22.97 -8.47 13.57
N LEU A 3 -23.89 -8.64 12.62
CA LEU A 3 -23.62 -9.33 11.37
C LEU A 3 -23.01 -8.34 10.37
N GLY A 4 -21.78 -8.63 9.92
CA GLY A 4 -21.02 -7.81 8.96
C GLY A 4 -19.58 -7.48 9.39
N SER A 5 -19.20 -7.73 10.65
CA SER A 5 -17.82 -7.49 11.11
C SER A 5 -16.90 -8.67 10.82
N TRP A 6 -15.62 -8.37 10.55
CA TRP A 6 -14.55 -9.36 10.54
C TRP A 6 -14.61 -10.23 11.80
N SER A 7 -14.11 -11.47 11.73
CA SER A 7 -14.05 -12.33 12.93
C SER A 7 -13.31 -11.59 14.06
N ASN A 8 -13.67 -11.86 15.31
CA ASN A 8 -13.02 -11.20 16.46
C ASN A 8 -11.50 -11.37 16.43
N GLY A 9 -11.00 -12.52 15.95
CA GLY A 9 -9.57 -12.75 15.75
C GLY A 9 -8.96 -11.88 14.65
N ALA A 10 -9.64 -11.68 13.53
CA ALA A 10 -9.12 -10.87 12.43
C ALA A 10 -9.07 -9.36 12.78
N ARG A 11 -10.05 -8.86 13.55
CA ARG A 11 -10.00 -7.48 14.10
C ARG A 11 -8.87 -7.29 15.10
N LEU A 12 -8.72 -8.25 16.01
CA LEU A 12 -7.63 -8.24 16.99
C LEU A 12 -6.27 -8.21 16.30
N LEU A 13 -6.08 -9.02 15.25
CA LEU A 13 -4.86 -9.04 14.45
C LEU A 13 -4.61 -7.71 13.72
N LEU A 14 -5.66 -7.09 13.15
CA LEU A 14 -5.56 -5.77 12.52
C LEU A 14 -5.07 -4.73 13.53
N HIS A 15 -5.74 -4.61 14.68
CA HIS A 15 -5.40 -3.63 15.71
C HIS A 15 -4.00 -3.87 16.28
N LEU A 16 -3.64 -5.13 16.56
CA LEU A 16 -2.31 -5.49 17.05
C LEU A 16 -1.21 -5.13 16.02
N SER A 17 -1.44 -5.47 14.75
CA SER A 17 -0.49 -5.17 13.67
C SER A 17 -0.35 -3.67 13.44
N ALA A 18 -1.46 -2.93 13.43
CA ALA A 18 -1.45 -1.47 13.26
C ALA A 18 -0.79 -0.76 14.45
N ALA A 19 -1.11 -1.17 15.68
CA ALA A 19 -0.49 -0.62 16.89
C ALA A 19 1.02 -0.90 16.93
N GLY A 20 1.44 -2.12 16.60
CA GLY A 20 2.86 -2.49 16.54
C GLY A 20 3.62 -1.74 15.45
N HIS A 21 3.11 -1.74 14.22
CA HIS A 21 3.75 -1.10 13.08
C HIS A 21 3.83 0.42 13.23
N LEU A 22 2.70 1.09 13.48
CA LEU A 22 2.67 2.55 13.62
C LEU A 22 3.34 3.01 14.93
N GLY A 23 3.24 2.23 16.00
CA GLY A 23 3.95 2.49 17.25
C GLY A 23 5.47 2.44 17.07
N TYR A 24 5.97 1.42 16.37
CA TYR A 24 7.39 1.34 16.03
C TYR A 24 7.83 2.47 15.11
N ALA A 25 7.02 2.84 14.11
CA ALA A 25 7.31 3.97 13.24
C ALA A 25 7.43 5.29 14.03
N VAL A 26 6.50 5.59 14.94
CA VAL A 26 6.57 6.78 15.80
C VAL A 26 7.79 6.75 16.72
N TYR A 27 8.07 5.60 17.34
CA TYR A 27 9.27 5.41 18.18
C TYR A 27 10.54 5.67 17.38
N TYR A 28 10.65 5.09 16.18
CA TYR A 28 11.83 5.22 15.35
C TYR A 28 12.02 6.65 14.83
N ASP A 29 10.93 7.30 14.39
CA ASP A 29 10.96 8.71 13.96
C ASP A 29 11.49 9.60 15.10
N TYR A 30 11.00 9.37 16.32
CA TYR A 30 11.42 10.12 17.50
C TYR A 30 12.86 9.81 17.93
N ARG A 31 13.30 8.55 17.86
CA ARG A 31 14.58 8.13 18.45
C ARG A 31 15.77 8.18 17.49
N TYR A 32 15.53 7.89 16.21
CA TYR A 32 16.59 7.62 15.23
C TYR A 32 16.54 8.55 14.03
N ALA A 33 15.36 8.94 13.54
CA ALA A 33 15.23 9.80 12.36
C ALA A 33 15.49 11.29 12.66
N GLN A 34 16.60 11.61 13.32
CA GLN A 34 16.94 12.96 13.76
C GLN A 34 17.78 13.67 12.70
N LEU A 35 17.41 14.92 12.39
CA LEU A 35 18.21 15.76 11.51
C LEU A 35 19.56 16.08 12.17
N PRO A 36 20.67 16.10 11.40
CA PRO A 36 21.97 16.49 11.94
C PRO A 36 21.90 17.91 12.51
N LYS A 37 22.63 18.17 13.61
CA LYS A 37 22.72 19.52 14.20
C LYS A 37 23.11 20.59 13.19
N LEU A 38 23.91 20.22 12.18
CA LEU A 38 24.29 21.08 11.08
C LEU A 38 23.09 21.63 10.28
N ALA A 39 22.01 20.86 10.10
CA ALA A 39 20.80 21.32 9.42
C ALA A 39 20.11 22.48 10.17
N VAL A 40 20.17 22.43 11.51
CA VAL A 40 19.68 23.51 12.38
C VAL A 40 20.60 24.73 12.29
N THR A 41 21.92 24.53 12.31
CA THR A 41 22.91 25.61 12.16
C THR A 41 22.79 26.32 10.81
N LEU A 42 22.51 25.57 9.75
CA LEU A 42 22.28 26.09 8.39
C LEU A 42 20.87 26.66 8.18
N ARG A 43 20.03 26.71 9.23
CA ARG A 43 18.64 27.20 9.17
C ARG A 43 17.77 26.47 8.14
N LEU A 44 18.10 25.22 7.82
CA LEU A 44 17.30 24.34 6.96
C LEU A 44 16.10 23.75 7.72
N GLU A 45 16.13 23.79 9.05
CA GLU A 45 15.05 23.34 9.93
C GLU A 45 14.92 24.27 11.15
N THR A 46 13.71 24.35 11.71
CA THR A 46 13.46 25.12 12.92
C THR A 46 14.10 24.43 14.15
N PRO A 47 14.79 25.17 15.06
CA PRO A 47 15.40 24.59 16.25
C PRO A 47 14.39 24.21 17.35
N LEU A 48 13.12 24.61 17.19
CA LEU A 48 12.10 24.48 18.23
C LEU A 48 11.24 23.23 18.03
N TRP A 49 10.85 22.61 19.15
CA TRP A 49 9.79 21.58 19.23
C TRP A 49 10.05 20.25 18.51
N GLY A 50 11.25 20.04 17.98
CA GLY A 50 11.67 18.76 17.40
C GLY A 50 10.62 18.19 16.42
N LYS A 51 10.25 16.92 16.59
CA LYS A 51 9.25 16.25 15.75
C LYS A 51 7.81 16.72 15.96
N PHE A 52 7.48 17.31 17.11
CA PHE A 52 6.12 17.74 17.46
C PHE A 52 5.60 18.92 16.64
N LYS A 53 6.44 19.55 15.82
CA LYS A 53 5.99 20.54 14.84
C LYS A 53 5.33 19.94 13.60
N TYR A 54 5.55 18.66 13.30
CA TYR A 54 5.05 18.03 12.07
C TYR A 54 3.67 17.38 12.29
N ILE A 55 2.71 17.67 11.41
CA ILE A 55 1.38 17.05 11.47
C ILE A 55 1.46 15.56 11.24
N THR A 56 2.42 15.09 10.44
CA THR A 56 2.68 13.66 10.23
C THR A 56 3.02 12.96 11.54
N PHE A 57 3.86 13.56 12.39
CA PHE A 57 4.23 12.98 13.68
C PHE A 57 3.07 13.03 14.69
N LEU A 58 2.36 14.16 14.76
CA LEU A 58 1.16 14.28 15.60
C LEU A 58 0.05 13.31 15.17
N GLY A 59 -0.15 13.15 13.86
CA GLY A 59 -1.07 12.18 13.28
C GLY A 59 -0.65 10.74 13.60
N GLY A 60 0.64 10.43 13.53
CA GLY A 60 1.20 9.14 13.96
C GLY A 60 0.89 8.83 15.43
N LEU A 61 1.03 9.80 16.33
CA LEU A 61 0.66 9.65 17.74
C LEU A 61 -0.85 9.38 17.92
N VAL A 62 -1.70 10.12 17.20
CA VAL A 62 -3.16 9.90 17.22
C VAL A 62 -3.51 8.50 16.73
N GLN A 63 -2.89 8.03 15.65
CA GLN A 63 -3.16 6.68 15.13
C GLN A 63 -2.65 5.58 16.05
N CYS A 64 -1.44 5.71 16.58
CA CYS A 64 -0.90 4.77 17.56
C CYS A 64 -1.82 4.67 18.79
N GLY A 65 -2.23 5.82 19.34
CA GLY A 65 -3.17 5.88 20.45
C GLY A 65 -4.54 5.29 20.12
N TYR A 66 -5.03 5.52 18.90
CA TYR A 66 -6.27 4.93 18.42
C TYR A 66 -6.22 3.40 18.37
N TYR A 67 -5.19 2.80 17.74
CA TYR A 67 -5.12 1.34 17.63
C TYR A 67 -4.84 0.67 18.96
N ALA A 68 -4.12 1.33 19.88
CA ALA A 68 -4.00 0.88 21.27
C ALA A 68 -5.37 0.89 21.98
N LEU A 69 -6.17 1.95 21.79
CA LEU A 69 -7.54 2.04 22.32
C LEU A 69 -8.48 1.00 21.71
N ALA A 70 -8.37 0.75 20.41
CA ALA A 70 -9.16 -0.27 19.71
C ALA A 70 -8.81 -1.69 20.20
N LEU A 71 -7.52 -1.97 20.40
CA LEU A 71 -7.03 -3.22 21.01
C LEU A 71 -7.56 -3.38 22.44
N ALA A 72 -7.50 -2.32 23.26
CA ALA A 72 -8.05 -2.36 24.61
C ALA A 72 -9.58 -2.62 24.59
N TYR A 73 -10.31 -2.00 23.67
CA TYR A 73 -11.74 -2.28 23.51
C TYR A 73 -12.00 -3.73 23.09
N ASP A 74 -11.20 -4.31 22.21
CA ASP A 74 -11.36 -5.71 21.80
C ASP A 74 -11.20 -6.70 22.96
N LEU A 75 -10.26 -6.42 23.87
CA LEU A 75 -9.96 -7.24 25.05
C LEU A 75 -10.99 -7.06 26.18
N PHE A 76 -11.36 -5.80 26.48
CA PHE A 76 -12.15 -5.49 27.69
C PHE A 76 -13.63 -5.19 27.41
N ARG A 77 -13.99 -4.88 26.16
CA ARG A 77 -15.38 -4.64 25.70
C ARG A 77 -16.17 -3.57 26.48
N VAL A 78 -15.47 -2.59 27.04
CA VAL A 78 -16.06 -1.50 27.83
C VAL A 78 -16.74 -0.45 26.94
N ARG A 79 -17.97 -0.04 27.28
CA ARG A 79 -18.79 0.90 26.48
C ARG A 79 -18.15 2.29 26.32
N SER A 80 -17.49 2.82 27.35
CA SER A 80 -16.80 4.11 27.28
C SER A 80 -15.65 4.10 26.27
N LEU A 81 -14.87 3.01 26.22
CA LEU A 81 -13.79 2.83 25.24
C LEU A 81 -14.32 2.79 23.81
N ARG A 82 -15.47 2.14 23.57
CA ARG A 82 -16.12 2.14 22.26
C ARG A 82 -16.48 3.56 21.80
N ASN A 83 -17.13 4.33 22.67
CA ASN A 83 -17.57 5.68 22.33
C ASN A 83 -16.38 6.60 22.05
N LEU A 84 -15.31 6.50 22.85
CA LEU A 84 -14.08 7.25 22.64
C LEU A 84 -13.38 6.84 21.35
N ARG A 85 -13.28 5.52 21.09
CA ARG A 85 -12.71 4.97 19.86
C ARG A 85 -13.43 5.51 18.64
N ASP A 86 -14.76 5.38 18.60
CA ASP A 86 -15.55 5.81 17.44
C ASP A 86 -15.44 7.33 17.20
N TYR A 87 -15.39 8.12 18.27
CA TYR A 87 -15.13 9.57 18.17
C TYR A 87 -13.75 9.86 17.60
N ILE A 88 -12.68 9.27 18.16
CA ILE A 88 -11.30 9.50 17.70
C ILE A 88 -11.11 9.06 16.25
N LEU A 89 -11.69 7.93 15.84
CA LEU A 89 -11.64 7.47 14.45
C LEU A 89 -12.22 8.51 13.51
N ALA A 90 -13.49 8.86 13.74
CA ALA A 90 -14.27 9.71 12.87
C ALA A 90 -13.68 11.12 12.81
N THR A 91 -13.35 11.68 13.98
CA THR A 91 -12.91 13.08 14.11
C THR A 91 -11.45 13.28 13.73
N PHE A 92 -10.56 12.33 14.01
CA PHE A 92 -9.12 12.55 13.83
C PHE A 92 -8.46 11.54 12.89
N VAL A 93 -8.60 10.23 13.14
CA VAL A 93 -7.80 9.22 12.41
C VAL A 93 -8.05 9.25 10.91
N VAL A 94 -9.31 9.13 10.48
CA VAL A 94 -9.66 9.10 9.05
C VAL A 94 -9.31 10.40 8.34
N PRO A 95 -9.78 11.59 8.78
CA PRO A 95 -9.47 12.82 8.09
C PRO A 95 -7.97 13.15 8.11
N LEU A 96 -7.26 12.95 9.23
CA LEU A 96 -5.81 13.23 9.28
C LEU A 96 -5.00 12.24 8.45
N ALA A 97 -5.36 10.95 8.42
CA ALA A 97 -4.71 9.97 7.56
C ALA A 97 -4.77 10.40 6.10
N LEU A 98 -5.98 10.68 5.60
CA LEU A 98 -6.22 11.10 4.22
C LEU A 98 -5.53 12.43 3.92
N THR A 99 -5.62 13.42 4.81
CA THR A 99 -4.94 14.71 4.64
C THR A 99 -3.42 14.54 4.55
N VAL A 100 -2.79 13.83 5.49
CA VAL A 100 -1.34 13.62 5.52
C VAL A 100 -0.88 12.87 4.27
N SER A 101 -1.51 11.73 3.96
CA SER A 101 -1.14 10.91 2.81
C SER A 101 -1.34 11.63 1.48
N LEU A 102 -2.54 12.13 1.21
CA LEU A 102 -2.86 12.68 -0.10
C LEU A 102 -2.09 13.98 -0.35
N THR A 103 -1.95 14.84 0.67
CA THR A 103 -1.15 16.06 0.53
C THR A 103 0.32 15.73 0.30
N PHE A 104 0.91 14.83 1.10
CA PHE A 104 2.31 14.47 0.97
C PHE A 104 2.62 13.87 -0.40
N TRP A 105 1.89 12.84 -0.83
CA TRP A 105 2.18 12.16 -2.10
C TRP A 105 1.86 13.04 -3.32
N THR A 106 0.87 13.94 -3.23
CA THR A 106 0.60 14.92 -4.28
C THR A 106 1.77 15.90 -4.42
N LEU A 107 2.22 16.49 -3.32
CA LEU A 107 3.35 17.42 -3.33
C LEU A 107 4.64 16.71 -3.74
N TYR A 108 4.88 15.50 -3.24
CA TYR A 108 6.02 14.67 -3.61
C TYR A 108 6.06 14.35 -5.11
N ALA A 109 4.89 14.12 -5.72
CA ALA A 109 4.78 13.85 -7.16
C ALA A 109 4.97 15.11 -8.02
N ILE A 110 4.59 16.28 -7.51
CA ILE A 110 4.79 17.57 -8.20
C ILE A 110 6.26 17.99 -8.11
N ASP A 111 6.77 18.10 -6.88
CA ASP A 111 8.16 18.41 -6.58
C ASP A 111 8.55 17.74 -5.26
N ARG A 112 9.25 16.62 -5.39
CA ARG A 112 9.81 15.88 -4.26
C ARG A 112 10.68 16.75 -3.38
N ASN A 113 11.56 17.57 -3.95
CA ASN A 113 12.56 18.31 -3.18
C ASN A 113 11.93 19.43 -2.34
N ALA A 114 10.72 19.88 -2.67
CA ALA A 114 9.97 20.85 -1.88
C ALA A 114 9.49 20.29 -0.52
N VAL A 115 9.16 19.00 -0.46
CA VAL A 115 8.60 18.36 0.76
C VAL A 115 9.49 17.28 1.37
N TYR A 116 10.37 16.70 0.56
CA TYR A 116 11.24 15.59 0.91
C TYR A 116 12.58 15.69 0.15
N PRO A 117 13.49 16.61 0.55
CA PRO A 117 14.78 16.78 -0.11
C PRO A 117 15.68 15.55 0.07
N ASP A 118 16.65 15.36 -0.83
CA ASP A 118 17.56 14.20 -0.85
C ASP A 118 18.28 13.93 0.47
N LEU A 119 18.59 14.99 1.25
CA LEU A 119 19.16 14.85 2.59
C LEU A 119 18.30 13.97 3.52
N LEU A 120 16.98 14.00 3.35
CA LEU A 120 16.07 13.17 4.14
C LEU A 120 16.22 11.68 3.85
N ASP A 121 16.70 11.25 2.67
CA ASP A 121 16.93 9.82 2.40
C ASP A 121 17.98 9.20 3.35
N LEU A 122 18.90 10.01 3.87
CA LEU A 122 19.96 9.57 4.77
C LEU A 122 19.48 9.34 6.21
N ILE A 123 18.36 9.96 6.60
CA ILE A 123 17.89 9.97 7.99
C ILE A 123 16.47 9.42 8.16
N TYR A 124 15.68 9.49 7.10
CA TYR A 124 14.29 9.10 7.06
C TYR A 124 14.16 7.92 6.09
N PRO A 125 14.25 6.69 6.59
CA PRO A 125 14.27 5.53 5.71
C PRO A 125 12.91 5.37 5.00
N ARG A 126 12.93 4.80 3.79
CA ARG A 126 11.72 4.68 2.96
C ARG A 126 10.59 3.90 3.63
N TRP A 127 10.91 2.89 4.44
CA TRP A 127 9.89 2.15 5.20
C TRP A 127 9.17 3.07 6.19
N LEU A 128 9.89 3.99 6.83
CA LEU A 128 9.32 4.95 7.78
C LEU A 128 8.44 5.95 7.02
N ASN A 129 8.90 6.39 5.84
CA ASN A 129 8.11 7.23 4.94
C ASN A 129 6.78 6.60 4.54
N HIS A 130 6.78 5.33 4.14
CA HIS A 130 5.54 4.63 3.84
C HIS A 130 4.71 4.37 5.11
N ALA A 131 5.32 4.07 6.25
CA ALA A 131 4.60 3.86 7.51
C ALA A 131 3.79 5.10 7.89
N THR A 132 4.40 6.29 7.78
CA THR A 132 3.80 7.56 8.22
C THR A 132 2.95 8.27 7.15
N HIS A 133 3.16 7.99 5.86
CA HIS A 133 2.43 8.64 4.75
C HIS A 133 1.60 7.70 3.87
N THR A 134 1.70 6.37 3.98
CA THR A 134 0.89 5.43 3.19
C THR A 134 0.05 4.53 4.09
N PHE A 135 0.70 3.82 5.02
CA PHE A 135 0.03 2.82 5.86
C PHE A 135 -0.98 3.43 6.82
N VAL A 136 -0.80 4.70 7.20
CA VAL A 136 -1.79 5.49 7.93
C VAL A 136 -3.19 5.49 7.29
N VAL A 137 -3.29 5.54 5.96
CA VAL A 137 -4.57 5.45 5.24
C VAL A 137 -4.98 4.00 5.05
N VAL A 138 -4.04 3.10 4.76
CA VAL A 138 -4.33 1.66 4.59
C VAL A 138 -5.01 1.11 5.85
N TYR A 139 -4.46 1.40 7.03
CA TYR A 139 -5.06 0.96 8.29
C TYR A 139 -6.40 1.65 8.55
N ALA A 140 -6.53 2.96 8.32
CA ALA A 140 -7.80 3.67 8.52
C ALA A 140 -8.93 3.11 7.63
N LEU A 141 -8.64 2.77 6.37
CA LEU A 141 -9.60 2.15 5.47
C LEU A 141 -9.91 0.69 5.85
N ALA A 142 -8.90 -0.07 6.28
CA ALA A 142 -9.09 -1.42 6.81
C ALA A 142 -9.96 -1.41 8.07
N GLU A 143 -9.81 -0.40 8.94
CA GLU A 143 -10.65 -0.23 10.12
C GLU A 143 -12.10 0.08 9.76
N LEU A 144 -12.33 1.05 8.86
CA LEU A 144 -13.67 1.35 8.34
C LEU A 144 -14.33 0.16 7.64
N GLY A 145 -13.53 -0.73 7.04
CA GLY A 145 -14.00 -1.95 6.39
C GLY A 145 -14.23 -3.14 7.33
N SER A 146 -13.59 -3.17 8.50
CA SER A 146 -13.63 -4.30 9.43
C SER A 146 -14.57 -4.07 10.61
N THR A 147 -14.75 -2.81 11.03
CA THR A 147 -15.54 -2.40 12.18
C THR A 147 -16.54 -1.32 11.79
N ARG A 148 -17.80 -1.51 12.19
CA ARG A 148 -18.82 -0.46 12.06
C ARG A 148 -18.69 0.52 13.23
N HIS A 149 -18.43 1.78 12.93
CA HIS A 149 -18.31 2.83 13.94
C HIS A 149 -19.57 3.68 14.03
N ARG A 150 -19.86 4.18 15.22
CA ARG A 150 -20.89 5.19 15.42
C ARG A 150 -20.26 6.58 15.29
N TYR A 151 -20.39 7.17 14.11
CA TYR A 151 -19.96 8.54 13.89
C TYR A 151 -20.68 9.49 14.86
N PRO A 152 -19.99 10.46 15.46
CA PRO A 152 -20.62 11.47 16.30
C PRO A 152 -21.51 12.38 15.45
N GLU A 153 -22.36 13.16 16.11
CA GLU A 153 -23.05 14.28 15.44
C GLU A 153 -22.03 15.16 14.72
N ARG A 154 -22.32 15.51 13.47
CA ARG A 154 -21.38 16.24 12.59
C ARG A 154 -20.88 17.54 13.23
N SER A 155 -21.73 18.26 13.96
CA SER A 155 -21.32 19.46 14.70
C SER A 155 -20.19 19.19 15.68
N ARG A 156 -20.29 18.10 16.46
CA ARG A 156 -19.27 17.69 17.44
C ARG A 156 -18.01 17.15 16.77
N GLY A 157 -18.18 16.38 15.69
CA GLY A 157 -17.06 15.86 14.91
C GLY A 157 -16.29 16.98 14.22
N PHE A 158 -16.99 17.90 13.56
CA PHE A 158 -16.40 19.07 12.92
C PHE A 158 -15.79 20.04 13.93
N ALA A 159 -16.42 20.29 15.08
CA ALA A 159 -15.83 21.15 16.11
C ALA A 159 -14.49 20.60 16.60
N GLY A 160 -14.39 19.29 16.87
CA GLY A 160 -13.14 18.66 17.30
C GLY A 160 -12.06 18.73 16.21
N LEU A 161 -12.42 18.40 14.97
CA LEU A 161 -11.50 18.44 13.84
C LEU A 161 -11.03 19.89 13.54
N ALA A 162 -11.96 20.85 13.54
CA ALA A 162 -11.66 22.27 13.36
C ALA A 162 -10.71 22.79 14.44
N ALA A 163 -10.98 22.46 15.70
CA ALA A 163 -10.13 22.85 16.82
C ALA A 163 -8.71 22.30 16.68
N PHE A 164 -8.55 21.03 16.27
CA PHE A 164 -7.24 20.43 16.03
C PHE A 164 -6.52 21.11 14.85
N MET A 165 -7.18 21.25 13.70
CA MET A 165 -6.58 21.84 12.50
C MET A 165 -6.23 23.31 12.70
N ALA A 166 -7.11 24.10 13.33
CA ALA A 166 -6.84 25.49 13.67
C ALA A 166 -5.72 25.62 14.70
N GLY A 167 -5.72 24.77 15.73
CA GLY A 167 -4.64 24.72 16.72
C GLY A 167 -3.29 24.41 16.08
N TYR A 168 -3.23 23.45 15.15
CA TYR A 168 -2.02 23.16 14.39
C TYR A 168 -1.61 24.33 13.48
N LEU A 169 -2.57 25.01 12.86
CA LEU A 169 -2.28 26.18 12.03
C LEU A 169 -1.68 27.32 12.87
N VAL A 170 -2.27 27.62 14.03
CA VAL A 170 -1.70 28.58 15.02
C VAL A 170 -0.30 28.14 15.42
N TRP A 171 -0.09 26.85 15.63
CA TRP A 171 1.19 26.31 16.04
C TRP A 171 2.31 26.54 15.03
N ILE A 172 2.09 26.24 13.75
CA ILE A 172 3.12 26.46 12.72
C ILE A 172 3.40 27.94 12.49
N HIS A 173 2.39 28.82 12.65
CA HIS A 173 2.56 30.27 12.57
C HIS A 173 3.35 30.81 13.76
N TYR A 174 3.10 30.28 14.97
CA TYR A 174 3.88 30.61 16.15
C TYR A 174 5.35 30.24 15.98
N ILE A 175 5.64 29.04 15.47
CA ILE A 175 7.02 28.60 15.19
C ILE A 175 7.68 29.52 14.16
N TRP A 176 6.99 29.85 13.07
CA TRP A 176 7.49 30.79 12.07
C TRP A 176 7.76 32.17 12.68
N PHE A 177 6.82 32.72 13.45
CA PHE A 177 6.97 34.01 14.12
C PHE A 177 8.20 34.04 15.04
N ARG A 178 8.49 32.93 15.74
CA ARG A 178 9.62 32.83 16.67
C ARG A 178 10.97 32.61 15.99
N THR A 179 10.99 32.01 14.80
CA THR A 179 12.24 31.51 14.17
C THR A 179 12.56 32.15 12.83
N GLY A 180 11.58 32.75 12.17
CA GLY A 180 11.65 33.20 10.77
C GLY A 180 11.58 32.06 9.75
N ILE A 181 11.46 30.81 10.19
CA ILE A 181 11.54 29.61 9.33
C ILE A 181 10.21 28.86 9.41
N TRP A 182 9.63 28.53 8.25
CA TRP A 182 8.43 27.71 8.19
C TRP A 182 8.74 26.27 8.56
N VAL A 183 7.81 25.61 9.25
CA VAL A 183 7.91 24.17 9.58
C VAL A 183 8.10 23.32 8.33
N TYR A 184 7.40 23.69 7.25
CA TYR A 184 7.55 23.08 5.93
C TYR A 184 8.25 24.09 5.01
N PRO A 185 9.47 23.80 4.51
CA PRO A 185 10.25 24.75 3.72
C PRO A 185 9.51 25.32 2.51
N PHE A 186 8.71 24.51 1.80
CA PHE A 186 7.95 24.97 0.64
C PHE A 186 6.98 26.12 0.95
N LEU A 187 6.48 26.23 2.19
CA LEU A 187 5.62 27.36 2.60
C LEU A 187 6.39 28.69 2.56
N GLY A 188 7.69 28.67 2.84
CA GLY A 188 8.54 29.86 2.70
C GLY A 188 8.83 30.21 1.24
N GLY A 189 8.75 29.23 0.34
CA GLY A 189 9.02 29.40 -1.09
C GLY A 189 7.83 29.87 -1.93
N ILE A 190 6.62 29.96 -1.35
CA ILE A 190 5.41 30.40 -2.06
C ILE A 190 4.85 31.71 -1.50
N ASP A 191 4.23 32.50 -2.38
CA ASP A 191 3.64 33.78 -2.04
C ASP A 191 2.59 33.68 -0.93
N TRP A 192 2.45 34.74 -0.15
CA TRP A 192 1.60 34.74 1.04
C TRP A 192 0.12 34.43 0.73
N TYR A 193 -0.41 34.88 -0.41
CA TYR A 193 -1.78 34.59 -0.82
C TYR A 193 -1.96 33.11 -1.21
N LEU A 194 -0.96 32.50 -1.85
CA LEU A 194 -0.96 31.06 -2.15
C LEU A 194 -0.90 30.21 -0.88
N ARG A 195 -0.16 30.66 0.16
CA ARG A 195 -0.18 30.00 1.47
C ARG A 195 -1.56 30.02 2.10
N VAL A 196 -2.24 31.17 2.08
CA VAL A 196 -3.61 31.29 2.61
C VAL A 196 -4.56 30.34 1.87
N LEU A 197 -4.50 30.30 0.54
CA LEU A 197 -5.28 29.38 -0.27
C LEU A 197 -4.95 27.91 0.04
N PHE A 198 -3.67 27.58 0.20
CA PHE A 198 -3.22 26.24 0.56
C PHE A 198 -3.79 25.82 1.94
N PHE A 199 -3.69 26.66 2.96
CA PHE A 199 -4.24 26.36 4.28
C PHE A 199 -5.77 26.21 4.25
N ALA A 200 -6.46 27.07 3.51
CA ALA A 200 -7.91 26.96 3.33
C ALA A 200 -8.29 25.66 2.63
N LEU A 201 -7.56 25.26 1.58
CA LEU A 201 -7.76 24.01 0.87
C LEU A 201 -7.59 22.80 1.80
N ILE A 202 -6.51 22.73 2.58
CA ILE A 202 -6.26 21.62 3.51
C ILE A 202 -7.34 21.53 4.58
N MET A 203 -7.82 22.68 5.10
CA MET A 203 -8.91 22.74 6.06
C MET A 203 -10.21 22.17 5.48
N VAL A 204 -10.59 22.61 4.28
CA VAL A 204 -11.78 22.12 3.57
C VAL A 204 -11.67 20.62 3.28
N LEU A 205 -10.51 20.17 2.78
CA LEU A 205 -10.26 18.75 2.50
C LEU A 205 -10.39 17.90 3.76
N GLY A 206 -9.93 18.37 4.92
CA GLY A 206 -10.14 17.67 6.19
C GLY A 206 -11.61 17.37 6.48
N PHE A 207 -12.51 18.34 6.28
CA PHE A 207 -13.96 18.14 6.44
C PHE A 207 -14.55 17.22 5.36
N VAL A 208 -14.08 17.34 4.11
CA VAL A 208 -14.49 16.44 3.02
C VAL A 208 -14.10 15.00 3.34
N TYR A 209 -12.90 14.77 3.88
CA TYR A 209 -12.44 13.43 4.28
C TYR A 209 -13.18 12.87 5.48
N TYR A 210 -13.60 13.70 6.45
CA TYR A 210 -14.53 13.28 7.49
C TYR A 210 -15.83 12.74 6.87
N LEU A 211 -16.44 13.49 5.95
CA LEU A 211 -17.69 13.11 5.29
C LEU A 211 -17.50 11.86 4.42
N LEU A 212 -16.35 11.71 3.76
CA LEU A 212 -16.00 10.51 3.03
C LEU A 212 -15.95 9.29 3.96
N GLY A 213 -15.28 9.41 5.11
CA GLY A 213 -15.25 8.36 6.12
C GLY A 213 -16.63 7.98 6.65
N GLU A 214 -17.47 8.98 6.95
CA GLU A 214 -18.86 8.77 7.36
C GLU A 214 -19.67 8.02 6.29
N HIS A 215 -19.48 8.40 5.03
CA HIS A 215 -20.13 7.77 3.89
C HIS A 215 -19.69 6.32 3.70
N VAL A 216 -18.38 6.05 3.76
CA VAL A 216 -17.81 4.68 3.66
C VAL A 216 -18.31 3.81 4.82
N ASN A 217 -18.31 4.33 6.05
CA ASN A 217 -18.82 3.62 7.23
C ASN A 217 -20.33 3.33 7.12
N ARG A 218 -21.12 4.25 6.56
CA ARG A 218 -22.54 4.04 6.30
C ARG A 218 -22.76 2.98 5.23
N ILE A 219 -22.03 3.05 4.11
CA ILE A 219 -22.10 2.04 3.04
C ILE A 219 -21.71 0.67 3.58
N GLY A 220 -20.65 0.53 4.38
CA GLY A 220 -20.29 -0.74 5.01
C GLY A 220 -21.42 -1.29 5.90
N GLY A 221 -22.09 -0.40 6.63
CA GLY A 221 -23.28 -0.71 7.42
C GLY A 221 -24.50 -1.14 6.61
N ASP A 222 -24.78 -0.45 5.51
CA ASP A 222 -25.90 -0.73 4.61
C ASP A 222 -25.63 -1.97 3.74
N LEU A 223 -24.38 -2.22 3.35
CA LEU A 223 -23.94 -3.45 2.67
C LEU A 223 -24.08 -4.69 3.56
N SER A 224 -24.00 -4.57 4.89
CA SER A 224 -24.29 -5.68 5.82
C SER A 224 -25.76 -6.05 5.88
N ILE A 225 -26.66 -5.07 5.64
CA ILE A 225 -28.13 -5.24 5.69
C ILE A 225 -28.70 -5.55 4.29
N ARG A 226 -28.19 -4.91 3.24
CA ARG A 226 -28.49 -5.18 1.82
C ARG A 226 -27.82 -6.43 1.27
N SER A 227 -27.04 -7.11 2.11
CA SER A 227 -26.19 -8.24 1.74
C SER A 227 -26.98 -9.42 1.16
N GLU A 228 -28.29 -9.51 1.39
CA GLU A 228 -29.15 -10.55 0.81
C GLU A 228 -29.84 -10.15 -0.52
N MET A 229 -29.99 -8.85 -0.84
CA MET A 229 -30.80 -8.41 -2.00
C MET A 229 -30.07 -7.58 -3.07
N GLU A 230 -29.06 -6.76 -2.74
CA GLU A 230 -28.48 -5.79 -3.71
C GLU A 230 -27.01 -6.04 -4.10
N ARG A 231 -26.40 -7.14 -3.63
CA ARG A 231 -25.01 -7.54 -3.92
C ARG A 231 -24.70 -7.69 -5.43
N CYS A 232 -25.72 -7.61 -6.29
CA CYS A 232 -25.66 -7.85 -7.73
C CYS A 232 -25.57 -6.57 -8.60
N SER A 233 -25.75 -5.34 -8.07
CA SER A 233 -25.84 -4.12 -8.90
C SER A 233 -24.66 -3.14 -8.72
N TRP A 234 -24.41 -2.63 -7.50
CA TRP A 234 -23.32 -1.66 -7.24
C TRP A 234 -21.91 -2.26 -7.26
N ALA A 235 -21.77 -3.53 -6.88
CA ALA A 235 -20.51 -4.27 -6.95
C ALA A 235 -19.99 -4.39 -8.38
N ASN A 236 -20.86 -4.33 -9.39
CA ASN A 236 -20.43 -4.39 -10.79
C ASN A 236 -19.77 -3.08 -11.24
N GLY A 237 -20.27 -1.91 -10.81
CA GLY A 237 -19.70 -0.62 -11.22
C GLY A 237 -18.31 -0.37 -10.62
N ALA A 238 -18.15 -0.59 -9.31
CA ALA A 238 -16.85 -0.44 -8.65
C ALA A 238 -15.83 -1.48 -9.15
N ARG A 239 -16.26 -2.73 -9.36
CA ARG A 239 -15.41 -3.79 -9.93
C ARG A 239 -15.01 -3.47 -11.37
N LEU A 240 -15.94 -2.97 -12.20
CA LEU A 240 -15.64 -2.52 -13.55
C LEU A 240 -14.59 -1.41 -13.56
N LEU A 241 -14.71 -0.42 -12.67
CA LEU A 241 -13.73 0.66 -12.53
C LEU A 241 -12.37 0.15 -12.04
N LEU A 242 -12.35 -0.78 -11.07
CA LEU A 242 -11.12 -1.43 -10.62
C LEU A 242 -10.42 -2.15 -11.77
N HIS A 243 -11.14 -3.00 -12.50
CA HIS A 243 -10.59 -3.76 -13.62
C HIS A 243 -10.09 -2.85 -14.73
N LEU A 244 -10.85 -1.81 -15.08
CA LEU A 244 -10.45 -0.81 -16.07
C LEU A 244 -9.17 -0.09 -15.63
N PHE A 245 -9.14 0.42 -14.39
CA PHE A 245 -8.00 1.15 -13.87
C PHE A 245 -6.75 0.27 -13.76
N ALA A 246 -6.88 -0.94 -13.19
CA ALA A 246 -5.78 -1.88 -13.06
C ALA A 246 -5.25 -2.32 -14.43
N ALA A 247 -6.13 -2.62 -15.39
CA ALA A 247 -5.74 -2.98 -16.76
C ALA A 247 -4.93 -1.86 -17.42
N ILE A 248 -5.43 -0.61 -17.38
CA ILE A 248 -4.74 0.55 -17.97
C ILE A 248 -3.43 0.83 -17.24
N ASN A 249 -3.42 0.85 -15.91
CA ASN A 249 -2.24 1.19 -15.13
C ASN A 249 -1.11 0.17 -15.34
N LEU A 250 -1.42 -1.13 -15.29
CA LEU A 250 -0.46 -2.20 -15.53
C LEU A 250 -0.01 -2.24 -16.99
N ALA A 251 -0.91 -2.07 -17.96
CA ALA A 251 -0.53 -2.01 -19.37
C ALA A 251 0.41 -0.84 -19.65
N LYS A 252 0.13 0.33 -19.07
CA LYS A 252 1.00 1.51 -19.17
C LYS A 252 2.36 1.27 -18.52
N ALA A 253 2.40 0.63 -17.36
CA ALA A 253 3.65 0.29 -16.69
C ALA A 253 4.49 -0.69 -17.52
N VAL A 254 3.89 -1.79 -18.00
CA VAL A 254 4.56 -2.77 -18.88
C VAL A 254 5.04 -2.11 -20.17
N TYR A 255 4.21 -1.29 -20.81
CA TYR A 255 4.61 -0.55 -22.01
C TYR A 255 5.77 0.39 -21.73
N HIS A 256 5.74 1.12 -20.61
CA HIS A 256 6.80 2.04 -20.26
C HIS A 256 8.11 1.32 -19.92
N ASP A 257 8.03 0.20 -19.20
CA ASP A 257 9.17 -0.65 -18.90
C ASP A 257 9.81 -1.18 -20.19
N TYR A 258 8.98 -1.68 -21.11
CA TYR A 258 9.43 -2.15 -22.41
C TYR A 258 9.99 -1.04 -23.31
N ARG A 259 9.41 0.16 -23.31
CA ARG A 259 9.78 1.21 -24.29
C ARG A 259 10.85 2.18 -23.80
N TYR A 260 10.84 2.52 -22.51
CA TYR A 260 11.61 3.63 -21.97
C TYR A 260 12.58 3.24 -20.86
N ALA A 261 12.28 2.21 -20.05
CA ALA A 261 13.16 1.78 -18.96
C ALA A 261 14.29 0.85 -19.44
N GLN A 262 14.80 1.07 -20.64
CA GLN A 262 15.87 0.24 -21.21
C GLN A 262 17.21 0.60 -20.58
N LEU A 263 17.98 -0.42 -20.21
CA LEU A 263 19.34 -0.23 -19.73
C LEU A 263 20.22 0.34 -20.86
N PRO A 264 21.11 1.30 -20.56
CA PRO A 264 22.04 1.82 -21.55
C PRO A 264 22.90 0.71 -22.15
N GLU A 265 23.28 0.86 -23.42
CA GLU A 265 24.15 -0.10 -24.13
C GLU A 265 25.48 -0.34 -23.39
N LEU A 266 25.95 0.65 -22.63
CA LEU A 266 27.09 0.53 -21.74
C LEU A 266 26.88 -0.52 -20.64
N ALA A 267 25.68 -0.64 -20.05
CA ALA A 267 25.39 -1.64 -19.02
C ALA A 267 25.43 -3.07 -19.59
N VAL A 268 25.00 -3.23 -20.84
CA VAL A 268 25.10 -4.49 -21.59
C VAL A 268 26.56 -4.82 -21.89
N THR A 269 27.33 -3.83 -22.31
CA THR A 269 28.78 -3.94 -22.57
C THR A 269 29.56 -4.31 -21.30
N LEU A 270 29.18 -3.74 -20.16
CA LEU A 270 29.75 -4.01 -18.85
C LEU A 270 29.26 -5.34 -18.23
N ARG A 271 28.45 -6.13 -18.95
CA ARG A 271 27.94 -7.42 -18.49
C ARG A 271 27.18 -7.34 -17.15
N LEU A 272 26.49 -6.24 -16.90
CA LEU A 272 25.68 -6.05 -15.68
C LEU A 272 24.40 -6.89 -15.68
N GLU A 273 23.94 -7.31 -16.86
CA GLU A 273 22.80 -8.20 -17.03
C GLU A 273 22.94 -9.06 -18.30
N PRO A 274 22.17 -10.16 -18.44
CA PRO A 274 22.18 -10.95 -19.67
C PRO A 274 21.70 -10.12 -20.88
N PRO A 275 22.43 -10.10 -22.02
CA PRO A 275 22.11 -9.29 -23.21
C PRO A 275 20.92 -9.80 -24.03
N LEU A 276 20.29 -10.90 -23.61
CA LEU A 276 19.22 -11.56 -24.36
C LEU A 276 17.86 -11.27 -23.74
N TRP A 277 16.81 -11.26 -24.57
CA TRP A 277 15.40 -11.21 -24.17
C TRP A 277 14.93 -9.94 -23.43
N GLY A 278 15.76 -8.91 -23.31
CA GLY A 278 15.35 -7.61 -22.73
C GLY A 278 14.68 -7.79 -21.37
N MET A 279 13.50 -7.19 -21.17
CA MET A 279 12.74 -7.28 -19.92
C MET A 279 12.06 -8.65 -19.68
N PHE A 280 11.92 -9.49 -20.71
CA PHE A 280 11.24 -10.80 -20.59
C PHE A 280 12.00 -11.81 -19.70
N LYS A 281 13.21 -11.48 -19.27
CA LYS A 281 13.95 -12.26 -18.25
C LYS A 281 13.42 -12.06 -16.84
N TYR A 282 12.80 -10.91 -16.55
CA TYR A 282 12.38 -10.53 -15.20
C TYR A 282 10.97 -11.03 -14.86
N ILE A 283 10.81 -11.70 -13.72
CA ILE A 283 9.50 -12.17 -13.25
C ILE A 283 8.49 -11.04 -13.05
N THR A 284 8.97 -9.84 -12.75
CA THR A 284 8.16 -8.65 -12.48
C THR A 284 7.53 -8.13 -13.77
N PHE A 285 8.27 -8.13 -14.87
CA PHE A 285 7.74 -7.82 -16.20
C PHE A 285 6.74 -8.90 -16.66
N LEU A 286 7.08 -10.19 -16.50
CA LEU A 286 6.18 -11.30 -16.81
C LEU A 286 4.90 -11.27 -15.96
N GLY A 287 5.03 -10.91 -14.68
CA GLY A 287 3.92 -10.72 -13.74
C GLY A 287 3.05 -9.53 -14.12
N GLY A 288 3.65 -8.42 -14.56
CA GLY A 288 2.93 -7.26 -15.11
C GLY A 288 2.11 -7.63 -16.35
N LEU A 289 2.68 -8.39 -17.28
CA LEU A 289 1.97 -8.91 -18.46
C LEU A 289 0.81 -9.83 -18.06
N LEU A 290 1.06 -10.78 -17.16
CA LEU A 290 0.04 -11.70 -16.64
C LEU A 290 -1.12 -10.94 -16.00
N GLN A 291 -0.83 -9.97 -15.12
CA GLN A 291 -1.88 -9.21 -14.44
C GLN A 291 -2.62 -8.25 -15.38
N SER A 292 -1.91 -7.59 -16.30
CA SER A 292 -2.56 -6.76 -17.32
C SER A 292 -3.54 -7.59 -18.15
N GLY A 293 -3.13 -8.79 -18.59
CA GLY A 293 -4.00 -9.74 -19.28
C GLY A 293 -5.16 -10.22 -18.42
N TYR A 294 -4.91 -10.50 -17.14
CA TYR A 294 -5.95 -10.87 -16.18
C TYR A 294 -7.03 -9.79 -16.05
N TYR A 295 -6.64 -8.53 -15.82
CA TYR A 295 -7.60 -7.44 -15.63
C TYR A 295 -8.32 -7.08 -16.91
N ALA A 296 -7.67 -7.22 -18.07
CA ALA A 296 -8.35 -7.13 -19.36
C ALA A 296 -9.42 -8.23 -19.52
N LEU A 297 -9.07 -9.49 -19.21
CA LEU A 297 -10.01 -10.61 -19.22
C LEU A 297 -11.17 -10.40 -18.24
N ALA A 298 -10.89 -9.91 -17.04
CA ALA A 298 -11.89 -9.63 -16.02
C ALA A 298 -12.82 -8.49 -16.42
N LEU A 299 -12.28 -7.42 -17.03
CA LEU A 299 -13.06 -6.32 -17.60
C LEU A 299 -13.99 -6.81 -18.73
N THR A 300 -13.49 -7.65 -19.64
CA THR A 300 -14.30 -8.26 -20.69
C THR A 300 -15.40 -9.14 -20.10
N HIS A 301 -15.10 -9.96 -19.11
CA HIS A 301 -16.12 -10.73 -18.41
C HIS A 301 -17.19 -9.83 -17.79
N ASP A 302 -16.82 -8.69 -17.20
CA ASP A 302 -17.78 -7.79 -16.56
C ASP A 302 -18.71 -7.08 -17.55
N LEU A 303 -18.19 -6.72 -18.73
CA LEU A 303 -18.97 -6.08 -19.79
C LEU A 303 -19.91 -7.06 -20.51
N TRP A 304 -19.44 -8.28 -20.81
CA TRP A 304 -20.15 -9.24 -21.68
C TRP A 304 -20.69 -10.49 -20.97
N ARG A 305 -20.40 -10.69 -19.67
CA ARG A 305 -20.89 -11.79 -18.82
C ARG A 305 -20.69 -13.19 -19.42
N LEU A 306 -19.57 -13.42 -20.10
CA LEU A 306 -19.26 -14.68 -20.78
C LEU A 306 -18.82 -15.79 -19.79
N PRO A 307 -19.57 -16.91 -19.67
CA PRO A 307 -19.28 -17.95 -18.67
C PRO A 307 -17.91 -18.62 -18.81
N SER A 308 -17.41 -18.79 -20.05
CA SER A 308 -16.08 -19.37 -20.32
C SER A 308 -14.96 -18.50 -19.75
N LEU A 309 -15.08 -17.18 -19.84
CA LEU A 309 -14.09 -16.23 -19.31
C LEU A 309 -14.08 -16.23 -17.79
N ARG A 310 -15.21 -16.52 -17.13
CA ARG A 310 -15.29 -16.60 -15.67
C ARG A 310 -14.38 -17.68 -15.11
N ASN A 311 -14.46 -18.90 -15.67
CA ASN A 311 -13.66 -20.03 -15.20
C ASN A 311 -12.17 -19.80 -15.47
N LEU A 312 -11.82 -19.25 -16.63
CA LEU A 312 -10.45 -18.92 -16.98
C LEU A 312 -9.89 -17.83 -16.06
N ARG A 313 -10.65 -16.75 -15.83
CA ARG A 313 -10.31 -15.67 -14.90
C ARG A 313 -10.04 -16.23 -13.50
N ASP A 314 -10.98 -16.97 -12.95
CA ASP A 314 -10.87 -17.51 -11.59
C ASP A 314 -9.66 -18.45 -11.45
N TYR A 315 -9.38 -19.28 -12.47
CA TYR A 315 -8.18 -20.11 -12.52
C TYR A 315 -6.89 -19.29 -12.54
N ILE A 316 -6.81 -18.28 -13.42
CA ILE A 316 -5.62 -17.43 -13.56
C ILE A 316 -5.36 -16.65 -12.27
N LEU A 317 -6.40 -16.10 -11.66
CA LEU A 317 -6.27 -15.35 -10.41
C LEU A 317 -5.70 -16.23 -9.30
N ALA A 318 -6.40 -17.33 -9.03
CA ALA A 318 -6.11 -18.21 -7.90
C ALA A 318 -4.75 -18.89 -8.05
N THR A 319 -4.41 -19.31 -9.28
CA THR A 319 -3.20 -20.09 -9.54
C THR A 319 -1.96 -19.22 -9.72
N PHE A 320 -2.09 -18.06 -10.38
CA PHE A 320 -0.93 -17.26 -10.78
C PHE A 320 -0.93 -15.85 -10.18
N VAL A 321 -1.99 -15.06 -10.38
CA VAL A 321 -1.97 -13.63 -10.00
C VAL A 321 -1.73 -13.45 -8.51
N VAL A 322 -2.53 -14.08 -7.65
CA VAL A 322 -2.39 -13.90 -6.19
C VAL A 322 -1.06 -14.46 -5.67
N PRO A 323 -0.70 -15.73 -5.93
CA PRO A 323 0.56 -16.29 -5.43
C PRO A 323 1.79 -15.53 -5.92
N LEU A 324 1.87 -15.23 -7.21
CA LEU A 324 3.06 -14.61 -7.81
C LEU A 324 3.18 -13.14 -7.41
N ALA A 325 2.07 -12.40 -7.34
CA ALA A 325 2.14 -10.98 -6.99
C ALA A 325 2.57 -10.76 -5.54
N LEU A 326 2.01 -11.53 -4.62
CA LEU A 326 2.38 -11.45 -3.20
C LEU A 326 3.83 -11.92 -3.00
N THR A 327 4.24 -13.00 -3.67
CA THR A 327 5.62 -13.50 -3.59
C THR A 327 6.61 -12.50 -4.17
N ALA A 328 6.36 -11.96 -5.37
CA ALA A 328 7.25 -10.99 -6.02
C ALA A 328 7.35 -9.69 -5.20
N SER A 329 6.22 -9.18 -4.72
CA SER A 329 6.18 -7.97 -3.88
C SER A 329 6.93 -8.17 -2.57
N LEU A 330 6.65 -9.24 -1.84
CA LEU A 330 7.33 -9.55 -0.57
C LEU A 330 8.83 -9.72 -0.80
N THR A 331 9.23 -10.51 -1.80
CA THR A 331 10.64 -10.81 -2.07
C THR A 331 11.39 -9.54 -2.46
N PHE A 332 10.84 -8.75 -3.38
CA PHE A 332 11.48 -7.50 -3.82
C PHE A 332 11.66 -6.54 -2.65
N TRP A 333 10.61 -6.21 -1.91
CA TRP A 333 10.72 -5.22 -0.83
C TRP A 333 11.55 -5.71 0.36
N SER A 334 11.59 -7.02 0.61
CA SER A 334 12.47 -7.60 1.64
C SER A 334 13.94 -7.47 1.24
N LEU A 335 14.29 -7.90 0.02
CA LEU A 335 15.66 -7.75 -0.49
C LEU A 335 16.06 -6.28 -0.60
N TYR A 336 15.15 -5.42 -1.06
CA TYR A 336 15.35 -3.99 -1.17
C TYR A 336 15.66 -3.35 0.18
N ALA A 337 14.99 -3.80 1.25
CA ALA A 337 15.21 -3.30 2.60
C ALA A 337 16.51 -3.81 3.23
N ILE A 338 16.95 -5.03 2.87
CA ILE A 338 18.21 -5.63 3.35
C ILE A 338 19.41 -5.01 2.63
N ASP A 339 19.43 -5.13 1.30
CA ASP A 339 20.44 -4.55 0.44
C ASP A 339 19.80 -4.17 -0.91
N ARG A 340 19.42 -2.90 -1.00
CA ARG A 340 18.92 -2.30 -2.23
C ARG A 340 19.86 -2.52 -3.41
N ASN A 341 21.17 -2.37 -3.23
CA ASN A 341 22.12 -2.40 -4.34
C ASN A 341 22.25 -3.79 -4.96
N ALA A 342 21.86 -4.84 -4.24
CA ALA A 342 21.85 -6.22 -4.71
C ALA A 342 20.81 -6.48 -5.84
N ILE A 343 19.70 -5.73 -5.83
CA ILE A 343 18.58 -5.93 -6.77
C ILE A 343 18.16 -4.68 -7.54
N TYR A 344 18.46 -3.50 -7.02
CA TYR A 344 18.06 -2.21 -7.57
C TYR A 344 19.11 -1.13 -7.26
N PRO A 345 20.29 -1.18 -7.92
CA PRO A 345 21.37 -0.22 -7.67
C PRO A 345 20.95 1.21 -8.04
N GLY A 346 21.61 2.21 -7.45
CA GLY A 346 21.28 3.64 -7.64
C GLY A 346 21.23 4.11 -9.09
N LEU A 347 22.02 3.48 -9.98
CA LEU A 347 21.96 3.76 -11.42
C LEU A 347 20.56 3.51 -12.01
N LEU A 348 19.78 2.59 -11.46
CA LEU A 348 18.42 2.33 -11.93
C LEU A 348 17.43 3.44 -11.57
N ASP A 349 17.71 4.34 -10.61
CA ASP A 349 16.77 5.43 -10.27
C ASP A 349 16.54 6.40 -11.44
N SER A 350 17.53 6.56 -12.33
CA SER A 350 17.41 7.41 -13.52
C SER A 350 16.74 6.72 -14.70
N ILE A 351 16.66 5.38 -14.68
CA ILE A 351 16.09 4.55 -15.76
C ILE A 351 14.66 4.10 -15.42
N TYR A 352 14.46 3.73 -14.16
CA TYR A 352 13.23 3.21 -13.61
C TYR A 352 12.64 4.24 -12.64
N PRO A 353 11.66 5.05 -13.10
CA PRO A 353 11.05 6.04 -12.23
C PRO A 353 10.29 5.38 -11.08
N GLY A 354 10.26 6.04 -9.92
CA GLY A 354 9.67 5.47 -8.70
C GLY A 354 8.23 4.97 -8.85
N TRP A 355 7.41 5.64 -9.67
CA TRP A 355 6.05 5.20 -9.95
C TRP A 355 6.02 3.83 -10.66
N LEU A 356 6.94 3.59 -11.61
CA LEU A 356 7.02 2.34 -12.35
C LEU A 356 7.42 1.20 -11.42
N ASN A 357 8.41 1.45 -10.57
CA ASN A 357 8.85 0.52 -9.55
C ASN A 357 7.69 0.13 -8.61
N HIS A 358 6.92 1.11 -8.12
CA HIS A 358 5.76 0.84 -7.29
C HIS A 358 4.64 0.11 -8.03
N VAL A 359 4.39 0.40 -9.31
CA VAL A 359 3.37 -0.34 -10.06
C VAL A 359 3.76 -1.82 -10.17
N LEU A 360 5.01 -2.11 -10.55
CA LEU A 360 5.51 -3.47 -10.79
C LEU A 360 5.82 -4.27 -9.51
N HIS A 361 5.98 -3.64 -8.36
CA HIS A 361 6.36 -4.33 -7.10
C HIS A 361 5.42 -4.09 -5.92
N SER A 362 4.59 -3.04 -5.92
CA SER A 362 3.61 -2.78 -4.86
C SER A 362 2.19 -2.94 -5.36
N TYR A 363 1.83 -2.28 -6.47
CA TYR A 363 0.44 -2.22 -6.92
C TYR A 363 -0.03 -3.57 -7.43
N ILE A 364 0.85 -4.39 -8.03
CA ILE A 364 0.51 -5.78 -8.40
C ILE A 364 -0.07 -6.58 -7.22
N ALA A 365 0.45 -6.38 -6.00
CA ALA A 365 -0.05 -7.04 -4.80
C ALA A 365 -1.33 -6.37 -4.29
N VAL A 366 -1.38 -5.02 -4.29
CA VAL A 366 -2.57 -4.26 -3.87
C VAL A 366 -3.78 -4.59 -4.75
N TYR A 367 -3.63 -4.59 -6.08
CA TYR A 367 -4.70 -4.94 -7.00
C TYR A 367 -5.17 -6.38 -6.79
N ALA A 368 -4.24 -7.33 -6.65
CA ALA A 368 -4.58 -8.73 -6.38
C ALA A 368 -5.38 -8.87 -5.07
N LEU A 369 -4.98 -8.17 -3.99
CA LEU A 369 -5.68 -8.18 -2.71
C LEU A 369 -7.07 -7.53 -2.81
N ILE A 370 -7.20 -6.39 -3.50
CA ILE A 370 -8.50 -5.71 -3.68
C ILE A 370 -9.44 -6.59 -4.51
N GLU A 371 -8.98 -7.16 -5.62
CA GLU A 371 -9.79 -8.06 -6.46
C GLU A 371 -10.28 -9.25 -5.65
N PHE A 372 -9.37 -9.84 -4.88
CA PHE A 372 -9.65 -11.01 -4.07
C PHE A 372 -10.66 -10.77 -2.93
N VAL A 373 -10.70 -9.56 -2.33
CA VAL A 373 -11.73 -9.19 -1.33
C VAL A 373 -13.03 -8.67 -1.95
N SER A 374 -13.00 -8.17 -3.19
CA SER A 374 -14.16 -7.56 -3.85
C SER A 374 -14.95 -8.53 -4.73
N THR A 375 -14.32 -9.59 -5.22
CA THR A 375 -14.89 -10.57 -6.13
C THR A 375 -14.79 -11.97 -5.56
N ARG A 376 -15.89 -12.73 -5.57
CA ARG A 376 -15.86 -14.16 -5.25
C ARG A 376 -15.28 -14.94 -6.42
N HIS A 377 -14.19 -15.66 -6.17
CA HIS A 377 -13.57 -16.54 -7.16
C HIS A 377 -13.79 -18.01 -6.83
N ARG A 378 -13.94 -18.83 -7.88
CA ARG A 378 -13.92 -20.29 -7.77
C ARG A 378 -12.49 -20.78 -7.87
N TYR A 379 -11.93 -21.18 -6.73
CA TYR A 379 -10.62 -21.84 -6.72
C TYR A 379 -10.71 -23.15 -7.53
N PRO A 380 -9.71 -23.46 -8.37
CA PRO A 380 -9.65 -24.77 -9.01
C PRO A 380 -9.43 -25.85 -7.96
N ASP A 381 -9.62 -27.11 -8.35
CA ASP A 381 -9.14 -28.23 -7.55
C ASP A 381 -7.65 -28.04 -7.23
N ARG A 382 -7.27 -28.32 -5.98
CA ARG A 382 -5.91 -28.07 -5.48
C ARG A 382 -4.85 -28.71 -6.36
N SER A 383 -5.10 -29.91 -6.86
CA SER A 383 -4.14 -30.60 -7.74
C SER A 383 -3.87 -29.78 -9.01
N ARG A 384 -4.92 -29.26 -9.65
CA ARG A 384 -4.81 -28.46 -10.88
C ARG A 384 -4.12 -27.14 -10.62
N GLY A 385 -4.48 -26.44 -9.54
CA GLY A 385 -3.83 -25.20 -9.13
C GLY A 385 -2.35 -25.42 -8.79
N PHE A 386 -2.03 -26.48 -8.05
CA PHE A 386 -0.67 -26.80 -7.66
C PHE A 386 0.19 -27.17 -8.86
N VAL A 387 -0.31 -28.00 -9.78
CA VAL A 387 0.40 -28.35 -11.02
C VAL A 387 0.65 -27.11 -11.87
N GLY A 388 -0.34 -26.23 -12.01
CA GLY A 388 -0.18 -24.98 -12.75
C GLY A 388 0.90 -24.08 -12.14
N LEU A 389 0.83 -23.84 -10.83
CA LEU A 389 1.81 -23.01 -10.12
C LEU A 389 3.20 -23.65 -10.12
N ALA A 390 3.31 -24.96 -9.90
CA ALA A 390 4.57 -25.71 -9.97
C ALA A 390 5.21 -25.58 -11.35
N ALA A 391 4.43 -25.77 -12.42
CA ALA A 391 4.92 -25.68 -13.80
C ALA A 391 5.44 -24.27 -14.11
N PHE A 392 4.73 -23.23 -13.68
CA PHE A 392 5.18 -21.85 -13.84
C PHE A 392 6.49 -21.59 -13.08
N MET A 393 6.55 -21.98 -11.80
CA MET A 393 7.72 -21.75 -10.96
C MET A 393 8.95 -22.52 -11.45
N ALA A 394 8.77 -23.79 -11.84
CA ALA A 394 9.83 -24.60 -12.43
C ALA A 394 10.28 -24.03 -13.79
N GLY A 395 9.33 -23.59 -14.62
CA GLY A 395 9.63 -22.93 -15.89
C GLY A 395 10.46 -21.65 -15.70
N TYR A 396 10.10 -20.81 -14.73
CA TYR A 396 10.84 -19.59 -14.43
C TYR A 396 12.23 -19.86 -13.82
N LEU A 397 12.37 -20.92 -13.03
CA LEU A 397 13.66 -21.39 -12.54
C LEU A 397 14.56 -21.83 -13.69
N VAL A 398 14.04 -22.68 -14.60
CA VAL A 398 14.76 -23.09 -15.82
C VAL A 398 15.13 -21.87 -16.66
N TRP A 399 14.24 -20.88 -16.76
CA TRP A 399 14.50 -19.64 -17.48
C TRP A 399 15.68 -18.85 -16.89
N ASN A 400 15.77 -18.75 -15.56
CA ASN A 400 16.90 -18.13 -14.88
C ASN A 400 18.23 -18.84 -15.17
N TYR A 401 18.24 -20.18 -15.02
CA TYR A 401 19.44 -20.98 -15.30
C TYR A 401 19.83 -20.92 -16.78
N TYR A 402 18.86 -20.87 -17.70
CA TYR A 402 19.15 -20.72 -19.13
C TYR A 402 20.01 -19.48 -19.41
N PHE A 403 19.71 -18.33 -18.82
CA PHE A 403 20.55 -17.14 -19.00
C PHE A 403 21.96 -17.35 -18.46
N TRP A 404 22.07 -17.86 -17.23
CA TRP A 404 23.38 -18.11 -16.63
C TRP A 404 24.23 -19.08 -17.49
N PHE A 405 23.66 -20.19 -17.97
CA PHE A 405 24.36 -21.12 -18.85
C PHE A 405 24.76 -20.50 -20.20
N ARG A 406 23.97 -19.56 -20.72
CA ARG A 406 24.21 -18.95 -22.04
C ARG A 406 25.15 -17.75 -21.99
N THR A 407 25.21 -17.03 -20.89
CA THR A 407 25.89 -15.73 -20.80
C THR A 407 26.92 -15.66 -19.68
N ALA A 408 26.94 -16.65 -18.78
CA ALA A 408 27.64 -16.61 -17.49
C ALA A 408 27.23 -15.44 -16.58
N ILE A 409 26.05 -14.85 -16.83
CA ILE A 409 25.49 -13.73 -16.06
C ILE A 409 24.11 -14.15 -15.55
N TRP A 410 23.87 -13.93 -14.26
CA TRP A 410 22.56 -14.17 -13.66
C TRP A 410 21.58 -13.05 -14.03
N VAL A 411 20.29 -13.41 -14.17
CA VAL A 411 19.21 -12.40 -14.32
C VAL A 411 19.17 -11.47 -13.11
N TYR A 412 19.41 -12.03 -11.92
CA TYR A 412 19.49 -11.28 -10.67
C TYR A 412 20.95 -11.25 -10.20
N PRO A 413 21.63 -10.08 -10.22
CA PRO A 413 23.07 -10.00 -9.96
C PRO A 413 23.52 -10.58 -8.62
N PHE A 414 22.71 -10.44 -7.57
CA PHE A 414 23.04 -10.98 -6.24
C PHE A 414 23.25 -12.50 -6.23
N LEU A 415 22.63 -13.25 -7.15
CA LEU A 415 22.84 -14.70 -7.25
C LEU A 415 24.30 -15.03 -7.57
N GLY A 416 24.96 -14.21 -8.38
CA GLY A 416 26.37 -14.40 -8.75
C GLY A 416 27.35 -14.23 -7.59
N GLY A 417 26.96 -13.49 -6.55
CA GLY A 417 27.75 -13.28 -5.34
C GLY A 417 27.46 -14.28 -4.21
N THR A 418 26.59 -15.26 -4.43
CA THR A 418 26.15 -16.22 -3.40
C THR A 418 26.58 -17.64 -3.74
N ASP A 419 26.91 -18.43 -2.72
CA ASP A 419 27.22 -19.84 -2.88
C ASP A 419 26.03 -20.63 -3.46
N TRP A 420 26.32 -21.70 -4.18
CA TRP A 420 25.30 -22.50 -4.88
C TRP A 420 24.20 -23.04 -3.95
N TYR A 421 24.52 -23.38 -2.71
CA TYR A 421 23.53 -23.88 -1.74
C TYR A 421 22.57 -22.77 -1.29
N ILE A 422 23.04 -21.51 -1.21
CA ILE A 422 22.20 -20.34 -0.91
C ILE A 422 21.23 -20.09 -2.08
N GLN A 423 21.70 -20.20 -3.32
CA GLN A 423 20.86 -20.07 -4.52
C GLN A 423 19.73 -21.11 -4.51
N VAL A 424 20.05 -22.37 -4.21
CA VAL A 424 19.06 -23.46 -4.11
C VAL A 424 18.05 -23.17 -3.00
N LEU A 425 18.51 -22.78 -1.81
CA LEU A 425 17.63 -22.43 -0.69
C LEU A 425 16.72 -21.24 -1.03
N TYR A 426 17.25 -20.23 -1.70
CA TYR A 426 16.49 -19.06 -2.15
C TYR A 426 15.35 -19.44 -3.10
N PHE A 427 15.63 -20.23 -4.14
CA PHE A 427 14.59 -20.67 -5.06
C PHE A 427 13.57 -21.60 -4.39
N ALA A 428 14.03 -22.52 -3.53
CA ALA A 428 13.14 -23.38 -2.75
C ALA A 428 12.21 -22.56 -1.85
N LEU A 429 12.73 -21.54 -1.17
CA LEU A 429 11.96 -20.64 -0.33
C LEU A 429 10.89 -19.89 -1.12
N ILE A 430 11.24 -19.31 -2.26
CA ILE A 430 10.27 -18.58 -3.11
C ILE A 430 9.16 -19.51 -3.60
N ILE A 431 9.50 -20.73 -4.02
CA ILE A 431 8.52 -21.74 -4.41
C ILE A 431 7.57 -22.02 -3.24
N VAL A 432 8.10 -22.33 -2.06
CA VAL A 432 7.29 -22.61 -0.86
C VAL A 432 6.38 -21.42 -0.51
N VAL A 433 6.91 -20.20 -0.54
CA VAL A 433 6.15 -18.96 -0.26
C VAL A 433 4.99 -18.79 -1.26
N ALA A 434 5.20 -19.06 -2.55
CA ALA A 434 4.14 -19.02 -3.54
C ALA A 434 3.01 -20.03 -3.24
N PHE A 435 3.36 -21.28 -2.87
CA PHE A 435 2.37 -22.29 -2.46
C PHE A 435 1.63 -21.90 -1.17
N VAL A 436 2.33 -21.32 -0.20
CA VAL A 436 1.70 -20.77 1.01
C VAL A 436 0.70 -19.69 0.64
N TYR A 437 1.05 -18.76 -0.25
CA TYR A 437 0.11 -17.72 -0.70
C TYR A 437 -1.09 -18.26 -1.48
N TYR A 438 -0.92 -19.33 -2.26
CA TYR A 438 -2.05 -20.04 -2.85
C TYR A 438 -3.01 -20.55 -1.77
N LEU A 439 -2.49 -21.24 -0.75
CA LEU A 439 -3.29 -21.81 0.34
C LEU A 439 -3.96 -20.74 1.20
N VAL A 440 -3.24 -19.65 1.50
CA VAL A 440 -3.79 -18.47 2.18
C VAL A 440 -4.92 -17.88 1.35
N GLY A 441 -4.73 -17.71 0.03
CA GLY A 441 -5.77 -17.27 -0.88
C GLY A 441 -6.99 -18.22 -0.88
N GLU A 442 -6.80 -19.53 -0.93
CA GLU A 442 -7.93 -20.46 -0.84
C GLU A 442 -8.70 -20.30 0.48
N HIS A 443 -7.97 -20.21 1.59
CA HIS A 443 -8.55 -20.05 2.92
C HIS A 443 -9.32 -18.74 3.08
N VAL A 444 -8.72 -17.61 2.69
CA VAL A 444 -9.37 -16.31 2.85
C VAL A 444 -10.58 -16.21 1.92
N ASN A 445 -10.55 -16.74 0.70
CA ASN A 445 -11.70 -16.74 -0.22
C ASN A 445 -12.86 -17.55 0.37
N ARG A 446 -12.56 -18.71 0.99
CA ARG A 446 -13.55 -19.49 1.71
C ARG A 446 -14.13 -18.69 2.89
N VAL A 447 -13.29 -18.15 3.77
CA VAL A 447 -13.77 -17.42 4.97
C VAL A 447 -14.60 -16.18 4.61
N LEU A 448 -14.18 -15.40 3.63
CA LEU A 448 -14.89 -14.18 3.21
C LEU A 448 -16.25 -14.48 2.60
N TRP A 449 -16.39 -15.57 1.84
CA TRP A 449 -17.57 -15.83 1.02
C TRP A 449 -18.45 -17.00 1.50
N VAL A 450 -18.10 -17.71 2.58
CA VAL A 450 -18.89 -18.83 3.16
C VAL A 450 -20.16 -18.39 3.89
N LYS A 451 -20.24 -17.18 4.47
CA LYS A 451 -21.46 -16.72 5.16
C LYS A 451 -22.58 -16.21 4.23
N THR A 452 -22.41 -16.36 2.92
CA THR A 452 -23.38 -15.93 1.91
C THR A 452 -24.29 -17.05 1.41
N THR A 453 -24.03 -18.29 1.81
CA THR A 453 -24.92 -19.41 1.55
C THR A 453 -25.57 -19.79 2.87
N GLY A 454 -26.88 -19.55 2.96
CA GLY A 454 -27.72 -20.35 3.83
C GLY A 454 -27.71 -21.77 3.27
N ASP A 455 -26.67 -22.52 3.61
CA ASP A 455 -26.75 -23.98 3.59
C ASP A 455 -27.53 -24.37 4.85
N MET A 456 -28.85 -24.12 4.80
CA MET A 456 -29.78 -24.96 5.51
C MET A 456 -29.81 -26.30 4.79
N ALA A 457 -29.80 -27.35 5.59
CA ALA A 457 -29.86 -28.75 5.20
C ALA A 457 -30.92 -29.08 4.14
#